data_AF-A0A0B1SZC4-F1
#
_entry.id   AF-A0A0B1SZC4-F1
#
_cell.length_a   1.000
_cell.length_b   1.000
_cell.length_c   1.000
_cell.angle_alpha   90.00
_cell.angle_beta   90.00
_cell.angle_gamma   90.00
#
_symmetry.space_group_name_H-M   'P 1'
#
loop_
_entity.id
_entity.type
_entity.pdbx_description
1 polymer ?
#
loop_
_entity_poly.entity_id
_entity_poly.type
_entity_poly.pdbx_seq_one_letter_code
_entity_poly.pdbx_strand_id
1 'polypeptide(L)'
;MESPQLDVDAYQRALDDYSARGGIVRAVLIINPHNPLGAVFPPDDVVKLCDWATRNNLVVLIDESFSSCVFAPDSSFRSFLSYRSRLEKPENVMYLWSLSKVGIIFPRKA
;
A
#
# COMPACT_ATOMS: atom_id res chain seq x y z
N MET A 1 -8.25 -17.75 -6.42
CA MET A 1 -7.62 -17.08 -5.26
C MET A 1 -8.34 -15.76 -5.09
N GLU A 2 -8.83 -15.44 -3.91
CA GLU A 2 -9.53 -14.17 -3.68
C GLU A 2 -8.55 -13.00 -3.82
N SER A 3 -9.01 -11.89 -4.39
CA SER A 3 -8.22 -10.67 -4.49
C SER A 3 -7.95 -10.11 -3.09
N PRO A 4 -6.74 -9.62 -2.82
CA PRO A 4 -6.41 -9.06 -1.52
C PRO A 4 -7.30 -7.84 -1.24
N GLN A 5 -7.64 -7.60 0.02
CA GLN A 5 -8.47 -6.48 0.46
C GLN A 5 -7.79 -5.72 1.60
N LEU A 6 -7.94 -4.39 1.60
CA LEU A 6 -7.51 -3.52 2.70
C LEU A 6 -8.66 -3.37 3.72
N ASP A 7 -9.10 -4.49 4.30
CA ASP A 7 -10.23 -4.54 5.24
C ASP A 7 -9.83 -4.02 6.63
N VAL A 8 -10.15 -2.76 6.92
CA VAL A 8 -9.85 -2.09 8.19
C VAL A 8 -10.30 -2.90 9.41
N ASP A 9 -11.44 -3.58 9.37
CA ASP A 9 -11.94 -4.35 10.51
C ASP A 9 -11.05 -5.58 10.77
N ALA A 10 -10.52 -6.21 9.71
CA ALA A 10 -9.56 -7.29 9.86
C ALA A 10 -8.23 -6.80 10.45
N TYR A 11 -7.74 -5.63 10.02
CA TYR A 11 -6.54 -5.03 10.60
C TYR A 11 -6.72 -4.66 12.07
N GLN A 12 -7.89 -4.14 12.47
CA GLN A 12 -8.19 -3.85 13.88
C GLN A 12 -8.20 -5.12 14.73
N ARG A 13 -8.89 -6.19 14.28
CA ARG A 13 -8.90 -7.47 14.99
C ARG A 13 -7.49 -8.03 15.19
N ALA A 14 -6.64 -7.93 14.17
CA ALA A 14 -5.26 -8.40 14.24
C ALA A 14 -4.41 -7.57 15.21
N LEU A 15 -4.59 -6.24 15.20
CA LEU A 15 -3.92 -5.34 16.14
C LEU A 15 -4.31 -5.68 17.58
N ASP A 16 -5.62 -5.82 17.86
CA ASP A 16 -6.16 -6.11 19.18
C ASP A 16 -5.67 -7.47 19.71
N ASP A 17 -5.72 -8.53 18.89
CA ASP A 17 -5.24 -9.86 19.28
C ASP A 17 -3.74 -9.88 19.58
N TYR A 18 -2.93 -9.20 18.78
CA TYR A 18 -1.49 -9.13 19.02
C TYR A 18 -1.15 -8.32 20.28
N SER A 19 -1.86 -7.21 20.50
CA SER A 19 -1.71 -6.40 21.71
C SER A 19 -2.18 -7.11 22.97
N ALA A 20 -3.26 -7.90 22.91
CA ALA A 20 -3.73 -8.71 24.04
C ALA A 20 -2.68 -9.75 24.50
N ARG A 21 -1.80 -10.19 23.59
CA ARG A 21 -0.67 -11.09 23.88
C ARG A 21 0.57 -10.36 24.39
N GLY A 22 0.48 -9.05 24.66
CA GLY A 22 1.59 -8.20 25.10
C GLY A 22 2.51 -7.73 23.97
N GLY A 23 2.14 -7.98 22.71
CA GLY A 23 2.89 -7.53 21.54
C GLY A 23 2.68 -6.03 21.25
N ILE A 24 3.67 -5.40 20.62
CA ILE A 24 3.59 -4.00 20.22
C ILE A 24 3.72 -3.90 18.70
N VAL A 25 2.64 -3.52 18.03
CA VAL A 25 2.65 -3.16 16.61
C VAL A 25 3.06 -1.69 16.48
N ARG A 26 3.96 -1.39 15.54
CA ARG A 26 4.48 -0.02 15.32
C ARG A 26 4.14 0.53 13.95
N ALA A 27 3.82 -0.33 12.99
CA ALA A 27 3.64 0.08 11.61
C ALA A 27 2.71 -0.84 10.83
N VAL A 28 2.18 -0.30 9.73
CA VAL A 28 1.45 -1.01 8.68
C VAL A 28 2.21 -0.83 7.37
N LEU A 29 2.38 -1.91 6.61
CA LEU A 29 2.95 -1.88 5.26
C LEU A 29 1.83 -2.14 4.24
N ILE A 30 1.72 -1.26 3.25
CA ILE A 30 0.84 -1.41 2.10
C ILE A 30 1.74 -1.50 0.87
N ILE A 31 1.70 -2.63 0.16
CA ILE A 31 2.40 -2.82 -1.11
C ILE A 31 1.38 -2.61 -2.23
N ASN A 32 1.56 -1.57 -3.05
CA ASN A 32 0.62 -1.21 -4.12
C ASN A 32 1.37 -0.74 -5.38
N PRO A 33 1.34 -1.47 -6.51
CA PRO A 33 0.61 -2.72 -6.76
C PRO A 33 1.04 -3.89 -5.88
N HIS A 34 0.08 -4.72 -5.47
CA HIS A 34 0.26 -5.79 -4.50
C HIS A 34 1.11 -6.95 -5.04
N ASN A 35 2.05 -7.42 -4.23
CA ASN A 35 2.83 -8.63 -4.46
C ASN A 35 2.41 -9.69 -3.43
N PRO A 36 2.03 -10.93 -3.82
CA PRO A 36 2.30 -11.60 -5.10
C PRO A 36 1.20 -11.53 -6.16
N LEU A 37 0.06 -10.91 -5.85
CA LEU A 37 -1.17 -11.09 -6.65
C LEU A 37 -1.36 -10.10 -7.80
N GLY A 38 -0.53 -9.07 -7.91
CA GLY A 38 -0.60 -8.05 -8.96
C GLY A 38 -1.83 -7.13 -8.87
N ALA A 39 -2.60 -7.20 -7.78
CA ALA A 39 -3.79 -6.37 -7.59
C ALA A 39 -3.41 -4.91 -7.32
N VAL A 40 -4.17 -3.98 -7.89
CA VAL A 40 -4.04 -2.54 -7.61
C VAL A 40 -5.17 -2.13 -6.68
N PHE A 41 -4.82 -1.54 -5.54
CA PHE A 41 -5.82 -1.08 -4.58
C PHE A 41 -6.40 0.28 -5.00
N PRO A 42 -7.73 0.48 -4.88
CA PRO A 42 -8.35 1.78 -5.08
C PRO A 42 -7.79 2.82 -4.10
N PRO A 43 -7.59 4.09 -4.54
CA PRO A 43 -7.09 5.15 -3.66
C PRO A 43 -7.90 5.35 -2.38
N ASP A 44 -9.22 5.14 -2.45
CA ASP A 44 -10.11 5.31 -1.31
C ASP A 44 -9.84 4.28 -0.20
N ASP A 45 -9.51 3.05 -0.57
CA ASP A 45 -9.22 1.99 0.39
C ASP A 45 -7.83 2.17 1.01
N VAL A 46 -6.86 2.64 0.21
CA VAL A 46 -5.54 3.03 0.73
C VAL A 46 -5.68 4.17 1.73
N VAL A 47 -6.46 5.21 1.43
CA VAL A 47 -6.70 6.35 2.34
C VAL A 47 -7.37 5.88 3.63
N LYS A 48 -8.44 5.07 3.56
CA LYS A 48 -9.13 4.53 4.74
C LYS A 48 -8.17 3.78 5.67
N LEU A 49 -7.32 2.91 5.12
CA LEU A 49 -6.38 2.14 5.92
C LEU A 49 -5.27 3.01 6.52
N CYS A 50 -4.77 4.00 5.78
CA CYS A 50 -3.80 4.97 6.28
C CYS A 50 -4.36 5.78 7.46
N ASP A 51 -5.57 6.33 7.32
CA ASP A 51 -6.19 7.12 8.39
C ASP A 51 -6.46 6.25 9.63
N TRP A 52 -6.95 5.01 9.44
CA TRP A 52 -7.08 4.04 10.53
C TRP A 52 -5.75 3.78 11.25
N ALA A 53 -4.67 3.54 10.50
CA ALA A 53 -3.36 3.26 11.07
C ALA A 53 -2.81 4.45 11.87
N THR A 54 -2.93 5.67 11.33
CA THR A 54 -2.44 6.87 12.02
C THR A 54 -3.24 7.23 13.27
N ARG A 55 -4.55 6.96 13.30
CA ARG A 55 -5.38 7.07 14.53
C ARG A 55 -4.98 6.06 15.61
N ASN A 56 -4.51 4.89 15.20
CA ASN A 56 -3.96 3.86 16.08
C ASN A 56 -2.47 4.07 16.42
N ASN A 57 -1.90 5.25 16.15
CA ASN A 57 -0.49 5.59 16.38
C ASN A 57 0.51 4.66 15.66
N LEU A 58 0.13 4.12 14.51
CA LEU A 58 1.00 3.31 13.67
C LEU A 58 1.62 4.18 12.57
N VAL A 59 2.90 3.94 12.27
CA VAL A 59 3.54 4.48 11.06
C VAL A 59 3.04 3.72 9.85
N VAL A 60 2.79 4.41 8.73
CA VAL A 60 2.41 3.74 7.48
C VAL A 60 3.59 3.73 6.53
N LEU A 61 3.86 2.57 5.92
CA LEU A 61 4.80 2.41 4.84
C LEU A 61 4.01 2.09 3.57
N ILE A 62 4.12 2.95 2.56
CA ILE A 62 3.58 2.70 1.22
C ILE A 62 4.72 2.28 0.32
N ASP A 63 4.69 1.03 -0.16
CA ASP A 63 5.65 0.50 -1.11
C ASP A 63 5.03 0.43 -2.51
N GLU A 64 5.47 1.33 -3.39
CA GLU A 64 5.08 1.35 -4.80
C GLU A 64 6.19 0.84 -5.72
N SER A 65 7.07 -0.04 -5.24
CA SER A 65 8.17 -0.61 -6.06
C SER A 65 7.70 -1.29 -7.34
N PHE A 66 6.45 -1.77 -7.39
CA PHE A 66 5.84 -2.39 -8.57
C PHE A 66 5.03 -1.41 -9.44
N SER A 67 5.14 -0.09 -9.23
CA SER A 67 4.36 0.91 -9.97
C SER A 67 4.48 0.81 -11.50
N SER A 68 5.61 0.29 -11.99
CA SER A 68 5.89 0.08 -13.43
C SER A 68 5.44 -1.29 -13.96
N CYS A 69 4.81 -2.13 -13.12
CA CYS A 69 4.40 -3.50 -13.45
C CYS A 69 2.88 -3.62 -13.61
N VAL A 70 2.23 -2.62 -14.20
CA VAL A 70 0.77 -2.57 -14.40
C VAL A 70 0.47 -2.70 -15.89
N PHE A 71 -0.06 -3.84 -16.30
CA PHE A 71 -0.20 -4.21 -17.72
C PHE A 71 -1.64 -4.35 -18.21
N ALA A 72 -2.61 -4.49 -17.29
CA ALA A 72 -4.00 -4.62 -17.65
C ALA A 72 -4.55 -3.27 -18.15
N PRO A 73 -5.24 -3.23 -19.31
CA PRO A 73 -5.70 -1.98 -19.93
C PRO A 73 -6.71 -1.22 -19.04
N ASP A 74 -7.49 -1.94 -18.23
CA ASP A 74 -8.49 -1.35 -17.33
C ASP A 74 -7.95 -1.08 -15.92
N SER A 75 -6.66 -1.34 -15.66
CA SER A 75 -6.04 -1.11 -14.36
C SER A 75 -5.41 0.27 -14.28
N SER A 76 -6.11 1.22 -13.69
CA SER A 76 -5.58 2.57 -13.45
C SER A 76 -4.82 2.64 -12.12
N PHE A 77 -3.57 2.18 -12.09
CA PHE A 77 -2.70 2.50 -10.97
C PHE A 77 -2.50 4.01 -10.87
N ARG A 78 -2.70 4.53 -9.66
CA ARG A 78 -2.39 5.92 -9.32
C ARG A 78 -1.43 5.89 -8.15
N SER A 79 -0.29 6.56 -8.31
CA SER A 79 0.67 6.68 -7.22
C SER A 79 0.03 7.36 -6.03
N PHE A 80 0.29 6.82 -4.84
CA PHE A 80 -0.08 7.36 -3.55
C PHE A 80 0.28 8.83 -3.39
N LEU A 81 1.43 9.26 -3.93
CA LEU A 81 1.85 10.65 -3.87
C LEU A 81 0.85 11.62 -4.54
N SER A 82 0.07 11.15 -5.54
CA SER A 82 -0.93 11.98 -6.22
C SER A 82 -2.18 12.27 -5.39
N TYR A 83 -2.40 11.53 -4.31
CA TYR A 83 -3.58 11.68 -3.45
C TYR A 83 -3.25 11.68 -1.95
N ARG A 84 -1.96 11.76 -1.59
CA ARG A 84 -1.46 11.85 -0.21
C ARG A 84 -2.09 12.99 0.60
N SER A 85 -2.42 14.10 -0.05
CA SER A 85 -3.06 15.26 0.58
C SER A 85 -4.46 14.99 1.14
N ARG A 86 -5.06 13.84 0.81
CA ARG A 86 -6.35 13.41 1.36
C ARG A 86 -6.25 12.86 2.79
N LEU A 87 -5.06 12.48 3.25
CA LEU A 87 -4.87 11.89 4.58
C LEU A 87 -5.05 12.91 5.70
N GLU A 88 -5.51 12.44 6.85
CA GLU A 88 -5.60 13.25 8.07
C GLU A 88 -4.22 13.65 8.61
N LYS A 89 -3.26 12.72 8.55
CA LYS A 89 -1.88 12.88 9.06
C LYS A 89 -0.84 12.42 8.04
N PRO A 90 -0.65 13.14 6.94
CA PRO A 90 0.26 12.73 5.87
C PRO A 90 1.71 12.58 6.35
N GLU A 91 2.15 13.30 7.38
CA GLU A 91 3.50 13.23 7.96
C GLU A 91 3.86 11.86 8.55
N ASN A 92 2.86 11.06 8.94
CA ASN A 92 3.07 9.73 9.52
C ASN A 92 3.23 8.62 8.45
N VAL A 93 3.28 8.99 7.17
CA VAL A 93 3.39 8.06 6.04
C VAL A 93 4.74 8.16 5.35
N MET A 94 5.48 7.06 5.34
CA MET A 94 6.71 6.86 4.59
C MET A 94 6.39 6.27 3.22
N TYR A 95 7.03 6.77 2.18
CA TYR A 95 6.87 6.31 0.81
C TYR A 95 8.15 5.60 0.35
N LEU A 96 8.01 4.43 -0.26
CA LEU A 96 9.09 3.62 -0.81
C LEU A 96 8.84 3.37 -2.30
N TRP A 97 9.94 3.35 -3.05
CA TRP A 97 9.97 3.00 -4.45
C TRP A 97 11.34 2.41 -4.80
N SER A 98 11.42 1.59 -5.84
CA SER A 98 12.67 0.92 -6.23
C SER A 98 12.80 0.75 -7.74
N LEU A 99 14.04 0.89 -8.23
CA LEU A 99 14.43 0.59 -9.61
C LEU A 99 14.47 -0.91 -9.91
N SER A 100 14.59 -1.78 -8.89
CA SER A 100 14.83 -3.22 -9.09
C SER A 100 13.72 -3.95 -9.84
N LYS A 101 12.52 -3.37 -9.91
CA LYS A 101 11.35 -3.93 -10.60
C LYS A 101 10.94 -3.15 -11.85
N VAL A 102 11.71 -2.13 -12.22
CA VAL A 102 11.48 -1.40 -13.47
C VAL A 102 11.99 -2.24 -14.64
N GLY A 103 11.10 -2.62 -15.55
CA GLY A 103 11.50 -3.24 -16.81
C GLY A 103 12.27 -2.25 -17.66
N ILE A 104 13.59 -2.39 -17.77
CA ILE A 104 14.40 -1.65 -18.74
C ILE A 104 14.15 -2.29 -20.12
N ILE A 105 13.13 -1.82 -20.83
CA ILE A 105 12.98 -2.12 -22.25
C ILE A 105 13.94 -1.19 -22.98
N PHE A 106 15.15 -1.67 -23.29
CA PHE A 106 15.91 -1.06 -24.38
C PHE A 106 15.10 -1.24 -25.67
N PRO A 107 14.80 -0.17 -26.42
CA PRO A 107 14.22 -0.35 -27.75
C PRO A 107 15.21 -1.23 -28.53
N ARG A 108 14.76 -2.43 -28.94
CA ARG A 108 15.47 -3.14 -30.01
C ARG A 108 15.42 -2.20 -31.20
N LYS A 109 16.58 -1.64 -31.58
CA LYS A 109 16.70 -0.99 -32.89
C LYS A 109 16.23 -2.02 -33.92
N ALA A 110 15.21 -1.63 -34.68
CA ALA A 110 14.81 -2.32 -35.90
C ALA A 110 15.95 -2.29 -36.92
#